data_AF-A0A9P4M2L9-F1
#
_entry.id   AF-A0A9P4M2L9-F1
#
_cell.length_a   1.000
_cell.length_b   1.000
_cell.length_c   1.000
_cell.angle_alpha   90.00
_cell.angle_beta   90.00
_cell.angle_gamma   90.00
#
_symmetry.space_group_name_H-M   'P 1'
#
loop_
_entity.id
_entity.type
_entity.pdbx_description
1 polymer ?
#
loop_
_entity_poly.entity_id
_entity_poly.type
_entity_poly.pdbx_seq_one_letter_code
_entity_poly.pdbx_strand_id
1 'polypeptide(L)'
;MSPEPAQHLKQKLAITPKTAGLLIEVGFRDYRDLRSSSPGLVVEQLKELATVTAAQAEGYRRGLRRMVWLATQDEPEEQAKLNLDWTQKALKARGIWSDDFDTLTGEEINQRIQARASSV
;
A
#
# COMPACT_ATOMS: atom_id res chain seq x y z
N MET A 1 -15.87 -10.86 -22.61
CA MET A 1 -14.82 -11.47 -21.75
C MET A 1 -14.33 -10.37 -20.83
N SER A 2 -14.61 -10.46 -19.54
CA SER A 2 -14.04 -9.53 -18.56
C SER A 2 -12.52 -9.74 -18.50
N PRO A 3 -11.70 -8.69 -18.41
CA PRO A 3 -10.25 -8.86 -18.22
C PRO A 3 -9.98 -9.71 -16.98
N GLU A 4 -8.96 -10.57 -17.02
CA GLU A 4 -8.54 -11.31 -15.84
C GLU A 4 -8.23 -10.33 -14.68
N PRO A 5 -8.48 -10.69 -13.41
CA PRO A 5 -8.13 -9.86 -12.24
C PRO A 5 -6.67 -9.36 -12.27
N ALA A 6 -5.77 -10.17 -12.82
CA ALA A 6 -4.36 -9.84 -13.04
C ALA A 6 -4.14 -8.66 -14.01
N GLN A 7 -5.04 -8.44 -14.99
CA GLN A 7 -4.96 -7.31 -15.92
C GLN A 7 -5.37 -6.00 -15.27
N HIS A 8 -6.36 -5.98 -14.37
CA HIS A 8 -6.77 -4.75 -13.67
C HIS A 8 -5.69 -4.27 -12.68
N LEU A 9 -5.07 -5.18 -11.93
CA LEU A 9 -3.93 -4.86 -11.05
C LEU A 9 -2.71 -4.34 -11.83
N LYS A 10 -2.47 -4.82 -13.06
CA LYS A 10 -1.32 -4.38 -13.88
C LYS A 10 -1.53 -3.05 -14.60
N GLN A 11 -2.78 -2.66 -14.86
CA GLN A 11 -3.09 -1.52 -15.74
C GLN A 11 -3.17 -0.16 -15.02
N LYS A 12 -3.29 -0.12 -13.69
CA LYS A 12 -3.62 1.13 -12.96
C LYS A 12 -2.59 1.61 -11.93
N LEU A 13 -1.38 1.04 -11.92
CA LEU A 13 -0.58 1.11 -10.71
C LEU A 13 0.86 1.54 -10.86
N ALA A 14 1.20 2.53 -10.02
CA ALA A 14 2.55 2.86 -9.60
C ALA A 14 3.18 1.74 -8.72
N ILE A 15 3.03 0.48 -9.13
CA ILE A 15 3.65 -0.71 -8.52
C ILE A 15 4.38 -1.47 -9.61
N THR A 16 5.48 -2.12 -9.22
CA THR A 16 6.23 -2.93 -10.18
C THR A 16 5.46 -4.19 -10.56
N PRO A 17 5.64 -4.75 -11.77
CA PRO A 17 5.04 -6.03 -12.15
C PRO A 17 5.34 -7.16 -11.16
N LYS A 18 6.52 -7.13 -10.53
CA LYS A 18 6.91 -8.07 -9.47
C LYS A 18 6.01 -7.94 -8.24
N THR A 19 5.80 -6.72 -7.75
CA THR A 19 4.91 -6.46 -6.61
C THR A 19 3.47 -6.87 -6.92
N ALA A 20 3.00 -6.60 -8.15
CA ALA A 20 1.67 -7.02 -8.58
C ALA A 20 1.51 -8.55 -8.55
N GLY A 21 2.51 -9.30 -9.02
CA GLY A 21 2.50 -10.77 -8.96
C GLY A 21 2.38 -11.30 -7.54
N LEU A 22 3.19 -10.77 -6.61
CA LEU A 22 3.14 -11.17 -5.20
C LEU A 22 1.80 -10.88 -4.54
N LEU A 23 1.17 -9.74 -4.85
CA LEU A 23 -0.14 -9.40 -4.32
C LEU A 23 -1.25 -10.35 -4.82
N ILE A 24 -1.15 -10.78 -6.09
CA ILE A 24 -2.07 -11.77 -6.64
C ILE A 24 -1.88 -13.13 -5.94
N GLU A 25 -0.63 -13.53 -5.67
CA GLU A 25 -0.32 -14.78 -4.95
C GLU A 25 -0.92 -14.82 -3.54
N VAL A 26 -0.95 -13.67 -2.83
CA VAL A 26 -1.60 -13.57 -1.51
C VAL A 26 -3.10 -13.27 -1.57
N GLY A 27 -3.70 -13.26 -2.76
CA GLY A 27 -5.15 -13.25 -2.94
C GLY A 27 -5.81 -11.91 -3.26
N PHE A 28 -5.04 -10.82 -3.45
CA PHE A 28 -5.60 -9.54 -3.91
C PHE A 28 -5.98 -9.63 -5.40
N ARG A 29 -7.20 -9.18 -5.73
CA ARG A 29 -7.75 -9.27 -7.09
C ARG A 29 -7.91 -7.90 -7.74
N ASP A 30 -8.07 -6.87 -6.92
CA ASP A 30 -8.06 -5.48 -7.33
C ASP A 30 -7.10 -4.69 -6.43
N TYR A 31 -6.53 -3.62 -6.97
CA TYR A 31 -5.72 -2.70 -6.18
C TYR A 31 -6.49 -2.09 -5.02
N ARG A 32 -7.77 -1.79 -5.25
CA ARG A 32 -8.67 -1.18 -4.27
C ARG A 32 -8.88 -2.06 -3.06
N ASP A 33 -8.67 -3.36 -3.16
CA ASP A 33 -8.76 -4.29 -2.04
C ASP A 33 -7.75 -3.93 -0.93
N LEU A 34 -6.62 -3.30 -1.28
CA LEU A 34 -5.60 -2.88 -0.32
C LEU A 34 -6.05 -1.74 0.60
N ARG A 35 -7.15 -1.03 0.28
CA ARG A 35 -7.63 0.09 1.09
C ARG A 35 -8.00 -0.33 2.51
N SER A 36 -8.45 -1.57 2.66
CA SER A 36 -8.90 -2.15 3.93
C SER A 36 -7.82 -3.04 4.58
N SER A 37 -6.61 -3.08 4.00
CA SER A 37 -5.47 -3.84 4.51
C SER A 37 -4.44 -2.92 5.16
N SER A 38 -3.71 -3.43 6.13
CA SER A 38 -2.56 -2.74 6.72
C SER A 38 -1.24 -3.17 6.08
N PRO A 39 -0.19 -2.31 6.07
CA PRO A 39 1.12 -2.68 5.55
C PRO A 39 1.68 -3.92 6.26
N GLY A 40 1.50 -4.02 7.57
CA GLY A 40 1.92 -5.16 8.39
C GLY A 40 1.21 -6.45 7.99
N LEU A 41 -0.12 -6.42 7.83
CA LEU A 41 -0.88 -7.60 7.41
C LEU A 41 -0.38 -8.15 6.06
N VAL A 42 -0.18 -7.27 5.08
CA VAL A 42 0.31 -7.70 3.76
C VAL A 42 1.72 -8.26 3.85
N VAL A 43 2.60 -7.68 4.69
CA VAL A 43 3.94 -8.24 4.94
C VAL A 43 3.86 -9.65 5.54
N GLU A 44 2.98 -9.88 6.52
CA GLU A 44 2.80 -11.22 7.09
C GLU A 44 2.30 -12.23 6.04
N GLN A 45 1.32 -11.84 5.21
CA GLN A 45 0.87 -12.68 4.10
C GLN A 45 1.98 -13.00 3.10
N LEU A 46 2.86 -12.04 2.80
CA LEU A 46 4.01 -12.27 1.94
C LEU A 46 5.02 -13.25 2.54
N LYS A 47 5.14 -13.32 3.88
CA LYS A 47 6.03 -14.28 4.57
C LYS A 47 5.53 -15.73 4.46
N GLU A 48 4.23 -15.92 4.20
CA GLU A 48 3.63 -17.24 4.01
C GLU A 48 3.90 -17.82 2.62
N LEU A 49 4.38 -17.00 1.67
CA LEU A 49 4.72 -17.45 0.33
C LEU A 49 6.05 -18.23 0.32
N ALA A 50 6.03 -19.43 -0.25
CA ALA A 50 7.24 -20.26 -0.40
C ALA A 50 8.35 -19.60 -1.25
N THR A 51 7.99 -18.59 -2.06
CA THR A 51 8.89 -17.87 -2.98
C THR A 51 9.55 -16.64 -2.36
N VAL A 52 9.17 -16.26 -1.13
CA VAL A 52 9.59 -15.01 -0.47
C VAL A 52 10.18 -15.30 0.91
N THR A 53 11.40 -14.86 1.15
CA THR A 53 11.99 -14.93 2.51
C THR A 53 11.43 -13.84 3.41
N ALA A 54 11.49 -14.04 4.73
CA ALA A 54 11.05 -13.03 5.69
C ALA A 54 11.74 -11.66 5.48
N ALA A 55 13.04 -11.67 5.19
CA ALA A 55 13.79 -10.44 4.90
C ALA A 55 13.32 -9.76 3.60
N GLN A 56 12.97 -10.54 2.57
CA GLN A 56 12.41 -10.00 1.33
C GLN A 56 11.03 -9.39 1.57
N ALA A 57 10.15 -10.09 2.29
CA ALA A 57 8.82 -9.59 2.65
C ALA A 57 8.90 -8.24 3.39
N GLU A 58 9.80 -8.14 4.38
CA GLU A 58 10.05 -6.89 5.12
C GLU A 58 10.54 -5.75 4.22
N GLY A 59 11.30 -6.06 3.17
CA GLY A 59 11.72 -5.09 2.15
C GLY A 59 10.56 -4.39 1.44
N TYR A 60 9.39 -5.03 1.37
CA TYR A 60 8.19 -4.44 0.76
C TYR A 60 7.43 -3.48 1.69
N ARG A 61 7.67 -3.51 3.02
CA ARG A 61 6.90 -2.75 4.02
C ARG A 61 6.76 -1.27 3.66
N ARG A 62 7.87 -0.60 3.30
CA ARG A 62 7.85 0.81 2.89
C ARG A 62 6.97 1.05 1.66
N GLY A 63 7.06 0.19 0.65
CA GLY A 63 6.22 0.27 -0.54
C GLY A 63 4.75 0.08 -0.19
N LEU A 64 4.46 -0.86 0.70
CA LEU A 64 3.11 -1.19 1.14
C LEU A 64 2.44 -0.03 1.90
N ARG A 65 3.18 0.74 2.72
CA ARG A 65 2.65 1.98 3.34
C ARG A 65 2.04 2.94 2.32
N ARG A 66 2.74 3.15 1.21
CA ARG A 66 2.26 3.98 0.10
C ARG A 66 1.08 3.33 -0.61
N MET A 67 1.15 2.02 -0.83
CA MET A 67 0.16 1.30 -1.64
C MET A 67 -1.20 1.17 -0.94
N VAL A 68 -1.26 0.91 0.36
CA VAL A 68 -2.55 0.86 1.06
C VAL A 68 -3.25 2.22 1.03
N TRP A 69 -2.48 3.31 1.09
CA TRP A 69 -3.02 4.65 0.96
C TRP A 69 -3.46 5.00 -0.46
N LEU A 70 -2.67 4.74 -1.52
CA LEU A 70 -3.17 5.10 -2.87
C LEU A 70 -4.41 4.28 -3.25
N ALA A 71 -4.65 3.12 -2.62
CA ALA A 71 -5.86 2.33 -2.83
C ALA A 71 -7.14 3.05 -2.38
N THR A 72 -7.02 4.08 -1.53
CA THR A 72 -8.13 4.93 -1.11
C THR A 72 -8.34 6.15 -2.02
N GLN A 73 -7.44 6.45 -2.95
CA GLN A 73 -7.45 7.71 -3.71
C GLN A 73 -8.23 7.57 -5.02
N ASP A 74 -9.00 8.56 -5.44
CA ASP A 74 -9.74 8.48 -6.71
C ASP A 74 -8.79 8.35 -7.92
N GLU A 75 -7.68 9.11 -7.90
CA GLU A 75 -6.64 9.13 -8.94
C GLU A 75 -5.28 8.65 -8.38
N PRO A 76 -5.09 7.33 -8.16
CA PRO A 76 -3.89 6.80 -7.51
C PRO A 76 -2.58 7.08 -8.27
N GLU A 77 -2.63 7.20 -9.60
CA GLU A 77 -1.46 7.46 -10.43
C GLU A 77 -0.92 8.88 -10.28
N GLU A 78 -1.81 9.87 -10.20
CA GLU A 78 -1.42 11.26 -9.96
C GLU A 78 -0.93 11.45 -8.52
N GLN A 79 -1.64 10.85 -7.56
CA GLN A 79 -1.21 10.87 -6.16
C GLN A 79 0.14 10.21 -5.95
N ALA A 80 0.45 9.16 -6.72
CA ALA A 80 1.74 8.50 -6.69
C ALA A 80 2.90 9.43 -7.09
N LYS A 81 2.69 10.35 -8.04
CA LYS A 81 3.71 11.32 -8.47
C LYS A 81 3.94 12.41 -7.42
N LEU A 82 2.88 12.83 -6.74
CA LEU A 82 2.93 13.90 -5.73
C LEU A 82 3.48 13.41 -4.37
N ASN A 83 3.24 12.14 -4.03
CA ASN A 83 3.55 11.57 -2.71
C ASN A 83 4.59 10.45 -2.79
N LEU A 84 5.86 10.84 -2.92
CA LEU A 84 6.98 9.92 -3.16
C LEU A 84 7.61 9.36 -1.87
N ASP A 85 7.71 10.16 -0.81
CA ASP A 85 8.44 9.77 0.41
C ASP A 85 7.51 9.21 1.50
N TRP A 86 7.60 7.90 1.69
CA TRP A 86 6.87 7.11 2.68
C TRP A 86 7.81 6.47 3.71
N THR A 87 8.99 7.06 3.90
CA THR A 87 9.87 6.68 5.00
C THR A 87 9.23 7.07 6.34
N GLN A 88 9.59 6.36 7.41
CA GLN A 88 9.17 6.72 8.76
C GLN A 88 9.53 8.18 9.08
N LYS A 89 10.73 8.63 8.69
CA LYS A 89 11.19 10.00 8.89
C LYS A 89 10.28 11.03 8.21
N ALA A 90 9.91 10.80 6.94
CA ALA A 90 9.02 11.69 6.22
C ALA A 90 7.59 11.70 6.80
N LEU A 91 7.06 10.52 7.17
CA LEU A 91 5.75 10.42 7.80
C LEU A 91 5.71 11.10 9.19
N LYS A 92 6.81 11.03 9.95
CA LYS A 92 6.99 11.78 11.21
C LYS A 92 7.01 13.29 10.96
N ALA A 93 7.76 13.75 9.96
CA ALA A 93 7.81 15.17 9.60
C ALA A 93 6.44 15.72 9.16
N ARG A 94 5.60 14.88 8.55
CA ARG A 94 4.21 15.20 8.20
C ARG A 94 3.23 15.10 9.38
N GLY A 95 3.68 14.63 10.55
CA GLY A 95 2.83 14.45 11.73
C GLY A 95 1.76 13.36 11.58
N ILE A 96 1.96 12.41 10.66
CA ILE A 96 1.04 11.29 10.37
C ILE A 96 1.53 9.99 11.03
N TRP A 97 2.85 9.85 11.22
CA TRP A 97 3.45 8.66 11.80
C TRP A 97 3.01 8.44 13.26
N SER A 98 2.79 7.17 13.59
CA SER A 98 2.63 6.63 14.94
C SER A 98 3.30 5.26 15.01
N ASP A 99 3.52 4.73 16.22
CA ASP A 99 4.20 3.45 16.38
C ASP A 99 3.38 2.26 15.88
N ASP A 100 2.05 2.40 15.87
CA ASP A 100 1.08 1.47 15.29
C ASP A 100 0.82 1.71 13.78
N PHE A 101 1.57 2.60 13.12
CA PHE A 101 1.25 3.00 11.73
C PHE A 101 1.11 1.82 10.77
N ASP A 102 1.98 0.82 10.89
CA ASP A 102 1.96 -0.36 10.01
C ASP A 102 0.81 -1.33 10.32
N THR A 103 0.04 -1.12 11.40
CA THR A 103 -1.19 -1.88 11.68
C THR A 103 -2.44 -1.17 11.15
N LEU A 104 -2.32 0.09 10.75
CA LEU A 104 -3.43 0.87 10.20
C LEU A 104 -3.76 0.44 8.77
N THR A 105 -5.04 0.38 8.47
CA THR A 105 -5.55 0.23 7.12
C THR A 105 -5.29 1.47 6.26
N GLY A 106 -5.35 1.31 4.94
CA GLY A 106 -5.30 2.43 4.01
C GLY A 106 -6.32 3.52 4.33
N GLU A 107 -7.55 3.14 4.66
CA GLU A 107 -8.63 4.05 5.04
C GLU A 107 -8.31 4.87 6.30
N GLU A 108 -7.79 4.24 7.36
CA GLU A 108 -7.37 4.94 8.58
C GLU A 108 -6.20 5.89 8.33
N ILE A 109 -5.23 5.47 7.51
CA ILE A 109 -4.11 6.34 7.09
C ILE A 109 -4.65 7.55 6.32
N ASN A 110 -5.60 7.35 5.41
CA ASN A 110 -6.21 8.42 4.64
C ASN A 110 -6.97 9.41 5.53
N GLN A 111 -7.74 8.91 6.50
CA GLN A 111 -8.43 9.76 7.48
C GLN A 111 -7.45 10.63 8.27
N ARG A 112 -6.31 10.07 8.71
CA ARG A 112 -5.27 10.85 9.41
C ARG A 112 -4.67 11.95 8.55
N ILE A 113 -4.44 11.67 7.27
CA ILE A 113 -3.94 12.66 6.31
C ILE A 113 -4.96 13.79 6.11
N GLN A 114 -6.23 13.45 5.93
CA GLN A 114 -7.31 14.43 5.75
C GLN A 114 -7.52 15.29 7.00
N ALA A 115 -7.56 14.69 8.19
CA ALA A 115 -7.71 15.41 9.46
C ALA A 115 -6.57 16.43 9.67
N ARG A 116 -5.35 16.08 9.24
CA ARG A 116 -4.20 17.01 9.27
C ARG A 116 -4.37 18.16 8.28
N ALA A 117 -4.80 17.88 7.04
CA ALA A 117 -5.01 18.91 6.03
C ALA A 117 -6.09 19.93 6.44
N SER A 118 -7.10 19.51 7.22
CA SER A 118 -8.13 20.40 7.76
C SER A 118 -7.72 21.18 9.02
N SER A 119 -6.55 20.87 9.59
CA SER A 119 -6.03 21.51 10.82
C SER A 119 -4.96 22.58 10.53
N VAL A 120 -4.73 22.89 9.26
CA VAL A 120 -3.80 23.93 8.75
C VAL A 120 -4.62 24.99 8.05
#